data_AF-A0A5D0QQN4-F1
#
_entry.id   AF-A0A5D0QQN4-F1
#
_cell.length_a   1.000
_cell.length_b   1.000
_cell.length_c   1.000
_cell.angle_alpha   90.00
_cell.angle_beta   90.00
_cell.angle_gamma   90.00
#
_symmetry.space_group_name_H-M   'P 1'
#
loop_
_entity.id
_entity.type
_entity.pdbx_description
1 polymer ?
#
loop_
_entity_poly.entity_id
_entity_poly.type
_entity_poly.pdbx_seq_one_letter_code
_entity_poly.pdbx_strand_id
1 'polypeptide(L)'
;MTEQNIPQPYDPLAVSHAKQAITAALHEDDDTTAQLVATIVNETGLPGILDAVFVWCATIHARIGLPFGVILTLTYIHPETGEPIPETEADPALIWASHVIQAYVARDKPRFDSLLKDMLDGDPGRLAAQLITMVEHVAAHIRLASLRSTAELS
;
A
#
# COMPACT_ATOMS: atom_id res chain seq x y z
N MET A 1 -17.56 16.70 -13.45
CA MET A 1 -16.91 15.70 -14.31
C MET A 1 -15.95 14.93 -13.42
N THR A 2 -16.27 13.68 -13.08
CA THR A 2 -15.37 12.80 -12.33
C THR A 2 -14.42 12.16 -13.31
N GLU A 3 -13.24 12.76 -13.53
CA GLU A 3 -12.12 12.03 -14.10
C GLU A 3 -11.85 10.84 -13.18
N GLN A 4 -12.18 9.65 -13.68
CA GLN A 4 -11.67 8.42 -13.13
C GLN A 4 -10.16 8.46 -13.41
N ASN A 5 -9.36 8.69 -12.36
CA ASN A 5 -7.91 8.50 -12.36
C ASN A 5 -7.59 7.00 -12.56
N ILE A 6 -7.94 6.45 -13.72
CA ILE A 6 -7.61 5.10 -14.12
C ILE A 6 -6.78 5.26 -15.39
N PRO A 7 -5.44 5.36 -15.27
CA PRO A 7 -4.58 5.28 -16.44
C PRO A 7 -4.73 3.89 -17.05
N GLN A 8 -4.88 3.81 -18.37
CA GLN A 8 -4.78 2.58 -19.14
C GLN A 8 -3.65 2.67 -20.17
N PRO A 9 -3.05 1.53 -20.56
CA PRO A 9 -3.25 0.20 -19.98
C PRO A 9 -2.26 -0.10 -18.85
N TYR A 10 -2.76 -0.72 -17.77
CA TYR A 10 -1.93 -1.31 -16.72
C TYR A 10 -1.13 -2.50 -17.28
N ASP A 11 0.08 -2.71 -16.76
CA ASP A 11 0.83 -3.94 -16.96
C ASP A 11 0.08 -5.11 -16.28
N PRO A 12 -0.45 -6.08 -17.05
CA PRO A 12 -1.26 -7.17 -16.51
C PRO A 12 -0.45 -8.11 -15.61
N LEU A 13 0.86 -8.22 -15.84
CA LEU A 13 1.76 -9.04 -15.02
C LEU A 13 1.97 -8.37 -13.66
N ALA A 14 2.26 -7.07 -13.66
CA ALA A 14 2.40 -6.29 -12.43
C ALA A 14 1.12 -6.34 -11.58
N VAL A 15 -0.05 -6.14 -12.20
CA VAL A 15 -1.34 -6.22 -11.51
C VAL A 15 -1.60 -7.61 -10.93
N SER A 16 -1.26 -8.67 -11.66
CA SER A 16 -1.41 -10.05 -11.19
C SER A 16 -0.53 -10.32 -9.97
N HIS A 17 0.77 -10.00 -10.06
CA HIS A 17 1.71 -10.18 -8.96
C HIS A 17 1.36 -9.30 -7.75
N ALA A 18 0.89 -8.07 -7.96
CA ALA A 18 0.47 -7.18 -6.88
C ALA A 18 -0.68 -7.78 -6.05
N LYS A 19 -1.65 -8.42 -6.70
CA LYS A 19 -2.75 -9.12 -6.01
C LYS A 19 -2.29 -10.38 -5.29
N GLN A 20 -1.38 -11.13 -5.91
CA GLN A 20 -0.79 -12.32 -5.30
C GLN A 20 0.06 -11.94 -4.08
N ALA A 21 0.79 -10.83 -4.11
CA ALA A 21 1.60 -10.36 -3.00
C ALA A 21 0.74 -10.02 -1.78
N ILE A 22 -0.40 -9.33 -1.97
CA ILE A 22 -1.38 -9.12 -0.88
C ILE A 22 -1.88 -10.47 -0.35
N THR A 23 -2.17 -11.42 -1.24
CA THR A 23 -2.67 -12.75 -0.85
C THR A 23 -1.62 -13.51 -0.03
N ALA A 24 -0.35 -13.49 -0.42
CA ALA A 24 0.75 -14.09 0.33
C ALA A 24 0.92 -13.42 1.70
N ALA A 25 0.96 -12.08 1.74
CA ALA A 25 1.07 -11.32 2.98
C ALA A 25 -0.11 -11.56 3.93
N LEU A 26 -1.32 -11.78 3.41
CA LEU A 26 -2.49 -12.16 4.21
C LEU A 26 -2.31 -13.52 4.90
N HIS A 27 -1.62 -14.46 4.27
CA HIS A 27 -1.28 -15.77 4.81
C HIS A 27 0.06 -15.79 5.57
N GLU A 28 0.66 -14.63 5.82
CA GLU A 28 1.96 -14.51 6.51
C GLU A 28 3.08 -15.28 5.78
N ASP A 29 3.00 -15.33 4.45
CA ASP A 29 4.02 -15.91 3.58
C ASP A 29 4.96 -14.79 3.09
N ASP A 30 5.91 -14.43 3.96
CA ASP A 30 6.86 -13.34 3.75
C ASP A 30 7.79 -13.62 2.56
N ASP A 31 8.22 -14.88 2.38
CA ASP A 31 9.09 -15.31 1.28
C ASP A 31 8.41 -15.10 -0.08
N THR A 32 7.15 -15.57 -0.23
CA THR A 32 6.39 -15.37 -1.46
C THR A 32 6.06 -13.89 -1.68
N THR A 33 5.79 -13.13 -0.62
CA THR A 33 5.55 -11.68 -0.71
C THR A 33 6.78 -10.96 -1.26
N ALA A 34 7.95 -11.21 -0.67
CA ALA A 34 9.22 -10.63 -1.11
C ALA A 34 9.57 -11.04 -2.55
N GLN A 35 9.35 -12.33 -2.90
CA GLN A 35 9.58 -12.82 -4.25
C GLN A 35 8.70 -12.09 -5.28
N LEU A 36 7.41 -11.93 -5.02
CA LEU A 36 6.48 -11.26 -5.94
C LEU A 36 6.80 -9.77 -6.09
N VAL A 37 7.17 -9.09 -5.01
CA VAL A 37 7.63 -7.69 -5.08
C VAL A 37 8.92 -7.59 -5.91
N ALA A 38 9.88 -8.48 -5.70
CA ALA A 38 11.10 -8.52 -6.50
C ALA A 38 10.80 -8.79 -7.98
N THR A 39 9.86 -9.68 -8.30
CA THR A 39 9.42 -9.94 -9.68
C THR A 39 8.80 -8.68 -10.31
N ILE A 40 7.96 -7.93 -9.59
CA ILE A 40 7.42 -6.66 -10.09
C ILE A 40 8.56 -5.70 -10.43
N VAL A 41 9.48 -5.47 -9.48
CA VAL A 41 10.60 -4.53 -9.66
C VAL A 41 11.50 -4.94 -10.84
N ASN A 42 11.83 -6.23 -10.96
CA ASN A 42 12.81 -6.71 -11.92
C ASN A 42 12.25 -6.95 -13.33
N GLU A 43 11.00 -7.38 -13.45
CA GLU A 43 10.43 -7.80 -14.75
C GLU A 43 9.57 -6.72 -15.42
N THR A 44 8.91 -5.87 -14.63
CA THR A 44 7.96 -4.87 -15.16
C THR A 44 8.52 -3.44 -15.13
N GLY A 45 9.61 -3.24 -14.39
CA GLY A 45 10.27 -1.95 -14.23
C GLY A 45 9.35 -0.90 -13.60
N LEU A 46 9.68 0.36 -13.85
CA LEU A 46 8.97 1.50 -13.26
C LEU A 46 7.45 1.50 -13.53
N PRO A 47 6.96 1.30 -14.76
CA PRO A 47 5.52 1.29 -15.02
C PRO A 47 4.76 0.27 -14.17
N GLY A 48 5.27 -0.96 -14.05
CA GLY A 48 4.61 -1.98 -13.26
C GLY A 48 4.69 -1.76 -11.74
N ILE A 49 5.74 -1.11 -11.23
CA ILE A 49 5.77 -0.67 -9.82
C ILE A 49 4.61 0.30 -9.54
N LEU A 50 4.39 1.27 -10.42
CA LEU A 50 3.28 2.23 -10.27
C LEU A 50 1.93 1.51 -10.29
N ASP A 51 1.75 0.57 -11.21
CA ASP A 51 0.53 -0.22 -11.33
C ASP A 51 0.28 -1.07 -10.09
N ALA A 52 1.32 -1.67 -9.51
CA ALA A 52 1.24 -2.43 -8.27
C ALA A 52 0.82 -1.53 -7.09
N VAL A 53 1.44 -0.36 -6.94
CA VAL A 53 1.08 0.62 -5.89
C VAL A 53 -0.39 1.06 -6.05
N PHE A 54 -0.85 1.31 -7.27
CA PHE A 54 -2.26 1.63 -7.54
C PHE A 54 -3.19 0.49 -7.11
N VAL A 55 -2.85 -0.77 -7.40
CA VAL A 55 -3.64 -1.94 -6.98
C VAL A 55 -3.72 -2.03 -5.46
N TRP A 56 -2.62 -1.82 -4.76
CA TRP A 56 -2.56 -1.87 -3.30
C TRP A 56 -3.37 -0.75 -2.64
N CYS A 57 -3.23 0.49 -3.13
CA CYS A 57 -4.05 1.63 -2.71
C CYS A 57 -5.55 1.41 -2.97
N ALA A 58 -5.91 0.92 -4.16
CA ALA A 58 -7.30 0.61 -4.50
C ALA A 58 -7.87 -0.48 -3.58
N THR A 59 -7.06 -1.50 -3.26
CA THR A 59 -7.47 -2.62 -2.39
C THR A 59 -7.75 -2.12 -0.97
N ILE A 60 -6.85 -1.34 -0.38
CA ILE A 60 -7.08 -0.83 0.98
C ILE A 60 -8.24 0.16 1.01
N HIS A 61 -8.36 1.07 0.03
CA HIS A 61 -9.47 2.03 -0.04
C HIS A 61 -10.83 1.30 -0.11
N ALA A 62 -10.95 0.27 -0.95
CA ALA A 62 -12.16 -0.54 -1.05
C ALA A 62 -12.53 -1.24 0.27
N ARG A 63 -11.55 -1.47 1.15
CA ARG A 63 -11.75 -2.12 2.46
C ARG A 63 -12.04 -1.15 3.58
N ILE A 64 -11.45 0.05 3.57
CA ILE A 64 -11.77 1.10 4.54
C ILE A 64 -13.19 1.65 4.29
N GLY A 65 -13.65 1.65 3.03
CA GLY A 65 -15.03 2.03 2.68
C GLY A 65 -15.31 3.53 2.81
N LEU A 66 -14.27 4.36 2.79
CA LEU A 66 -14.40 5.82 2.81
C LEU A 66 -14.68 6.37 1.42
N PRO A 67 -15.35 7.54 1.30
CA PRO A 67 -15.45 8.23 0.03
C PRO A 67 -14.09 8.82 -0.35
N PHE A 68 -13.81 8.91 -1.66
CA PHE A 68 -12.67 9.67 -2.16
C PHE A 68 -12.78 11.17 -1.84
N GLY A 69 -11.64 11.84 -1.73
CA GLY A 69 -11.54 13.28 -1.47
C GLY A 69 -11.57 13.66 0.01
N VAL A 70 -11.52 12.68 0.92
CA VAL A 70 -11.39 12.92 2.35
C VAL A 70 -9.93 12.94 2.78
N ILE A 71 -9.62 13.75 3.79
CA ILE A 71 -8.31 13.77 4.43
C ILE A 71 -8.33 12.70 5.53
N LEU A 72 -7.42 11.74 5.45
CA LEU A 72 -7.25 10.72 6.49
C LEU A 72 -6.22 11.20 7.51
N THR A 73 -6.57 11.18 8.79
CA THR A 73 -5.60 11.29 9.88
C THR A 73 -5.18 9.88 10.29
N LEU A 74 -3.88 9.66 10.40
CA LEU A 74 -3.32 8.37 10.78
C LEU A 74 -2.81 8.43 12.23
N THR A 75 -2.90 7.29 12.90
CA THR A 75 -2.34 7.08 14.22
C THR A 75 -1.38 5.90 14.11
N TYR A 76 -0.10 6.15 14.38
CA TYR A 76 0.90 5.11 14.43
C TYR A 76 0.87 4.47 15.81
N ILE A 77 0.97 3.15 15.86
CA ILE A 77 0.87 2.38 17.10
C ILE A 77 2.16 1.57 17.25
N HIS A 78 2.77 1.61 18.44
CA HIS A 78 3.91 0.78 18.76
C HIS A 78 3.48 -0.71 18.75
N PRO A 79 4.16 -1.59 18.01
CA PRO A 79 3.70 -2.97 17.82
C PRO A 79 3.66 -3.79 19.12
N GLU A 80 4.61 -3.57 20.03
CA GLU A 80 4.68 -4.33 21.29
C GLU A 80 3.73 -3.83 22.38
N THR A 81 3.58 -2.51 22.53
CA THR A 81 2.82 -1.92 23.64
C THR A 81 1.39 -1.57 23.25
N GLY A 82 1.09 -1.45 21.94
CA GLY A 82 -0.21 -0.99 21.45
C GLY A 82 -0.47 0.50 21.68
N GLU A 83 0.52 1.26 22.15
CA GLU A 83 0.37 2.69 22.44
C GLU A 83 0.61 3.56 21.20
N PRO A 84 -0.09 4.70 21.07
CA PRO A 84 0.20 5.66 20.02
C PRO A 84 1.62 6.22 20.11
N ILE A 85 2.31 6.26 18.97
CA ILE A 85 3.65 6.85 18.84
C ILE A 85 3.63 8.03 17.86
N PRO A 86 4.52 9.02 18.02
CA PRO A 86 4.67 10.07 17.04
C PRO A 86 5.18 9.51 15.71
N GLU A 87 4.85 10.19 14.61
CA GLU A 87 5.30 9.81 13.26
C GLU A 87 6.83 9.67 13.18
N THR A 88 7.58 10.50 13.90
CA THR A 88 9.06 10.47 13.91
C THR A 88 9.65 9.19 14.51
N GLU A 89 8.86 8.40 15.23
CA GLU A 89 9.26 7.12 15.82
C GLU A 89 8.73 5.91 15.03
N ALA A 90 7.85 6.14 14.06
CA ALA A 90 7.32 5.08 13.19
C ALA A 90 8.37 4.65 12.14
N ASP A 91 8.20 3.43 11.62
CA ASP A 91 9.03 2.94 10.53
C ASP A 91 8.91 3.89 9.30
N PRO A 92 10.02 4.42 8.75
CA PRO A 92 9.99 5.29 7.59
C PRO A 92 9.26 4.70 6.36
N ALA A 93 9.34 3.39 6.14
CA ALA A 93 8.62 2.71 5.08
C ALA A 93 7.10 2.70 5.35
N LEU A 94 6.69 2.54 6.61
CA LEU A 94 5.29 2.62 7.02
C LEU A 94 4.74 4.04 6.85
N ILE A 95 5.52 5.07 7.23
CA ILE A 95 5.17 6.48 7.04
C ILE A 95 4.99 6.78 5.55
N TRP A 96 5.91 6.31 4.72
CA TRP A 96 5.82 6.48 3.28
C TRP A 96 4.55 5.80 2.71
N ALA A 97 4.32 4.52 3.03
CA ALA A 97 3.15 3.78 2.55
C ALA A 97 1.83 4.46 2.98
N SER A 98 1.79 4.92 4.22
CA SER A 98 0.72 5.71 4.82
C SER A 98 0.43 7.00 4.03
N HIS A 99 1.47 7.77 3.70
CA HIS A 99 1.34 8.99 2.91
C HIS A 99 0.89 8.74 1.48
N VAL A 100 1.34 7.65 0.86
CA VAL A 100 0.89 7.25 -0.49
C VAL A 100 -0.60 6.92 -0.48
N ILE A 101 -1.06 6.15 0.51
CA ILE A 101 -2.49 5.81 0.67
C ILE A 101 -3.31 7.08 0.93
N GLN A 102 -2.86 7.97 1.83
CA GLN A 102 -3.52 9.27 2.07
C GLN A 102 -3.68 10.09 0.79
N ALA A 103 -2.60 10.24 0.02
CA ALA A 103 -2.62 11.01 -1.22
C ALA A 103 -3.57 10.38 -2.26
N TYR A 104 -3.59 9.05 -2.36
CA TYR A 104 -4.52 8.31 -3.22
C TYR A 104 -5.98 8.56 -2.82
N VAL A 105 -6.31 8.41 -1.54
CA VAL A 105 -7.69 8.58 -1.03
C VAL A 105 -8.14 10.04 -1.15
N ALA A 106 -7.25 11.00 -0.89
CA ALA A 106 -7.52 12.43 -1.04
C ALA A 106 -7.65 12.87 -2.51
N ARG A 107 -7.29 12.01 -3.49
CA ARG A 107 -7.12 12.37 -4.91
C ARG A 107 -6.12 13.50 -5.13
N ASP A 108 -5.12 13.60 -4.27
CA ASP A 108 -4.03 14.57 -4.38
C ASP A 108 -2.95 14.03 -5.32
N LYS A 109 -3.19 14.15 -6.64
CA LYS A 109 -2.28 13.65 -7.66
C LYS A 109 -0.85 14.23 -7.54
N PRO A 110 -0.66 15.56 -7.36
CA PRO A 110 0.69 16.11 -7.19
C PRO A 110 1.46 15.50 -6.02
N ARG A 111 0.81 15.34 -4.85
CA ARG A 111 1.44 14.70 -3.69
C ARG A 111 1.74 13.22 -3.95
N PHE A 112 0.80 12.50 -4.55
CA PHE A 112 0.97 11.09 -4.90
C PHE A 112 2.15 10.89 -5.85
N ASP A 113 2.22 11.67 -6.93
CA ASP A 113 3.33 11.63 -7.90
C ASP A 113 4.67 11.96 -7.23
N SER A 114 4.71 12.95 -6.32
CA SER A 114 5.93 13.32 -5.58
C SER A 114 6.42 12.18 -4.70
N LEU A 115 5.53 11.55 -3.92
CA LEU A 115 5.89 10.43 -3.02
C LEU A 115 6.42 9.22 -3.79
N LEU A 116 5.86 8.96 -4.97
CA LEU A 116 6.34 7.91 -5.86
C LEU A 116 7.70 8.26 -6.43
N LYS A 117 7.88 9.50 -6.90
CA LYS A 117 9.17 9.96 -7.40
C LYS A 117 10.26 9.86 -6.33
N ASP A 118 9.99 10.32 -5.11
CA ASP A 118 10.94 10.27 -4.00
C ASP A 118 11.35 8.83 -3.64
N MET A 119 10.43 7.87 -3.75
CA MET A 119 10.72 6.44 -3.59
C MET A 119 11.66 5.93 -4.69
N LEU A 120 11.41 6.31 -5.93
CA LEU A 120 12.11 5.81 -7.12
C LEU A 120 13.51 6.42 -7.30
N ASP A 121 13.68 7.68 -6.89
CA ASP A 121 14.97 8.39 -6.89
C ASP A 121 15.87 7.94 -5.73
N GLY A 122 15.37 7.07 -4.83
CA GLY A 122 16.07 6.56 -3.66
C GLY A 122 17.01 5.36 -3.93
N ASP A 123 17.49 4.76 -2.85
CA ASP A 123 18.29 3.52 -2.88
C ASP A 123 17.41 2.33 -3.29
N PRO A 124 17.79 1.52 -4.31
CA PRO A 124 17.04 0.32 -4.70
C PRO A 124 16.76 -0.67 -3.56
N GLY A 125 17.67 -0.76 -2.57
CA GLY A 125 17.44 -1.58 -1.37
C GLY A 125 16.28 -1.07 -0.51
N ARG A 126 16.10 0.27 -0.46
CA ARG A 126 14.98 0.91 0.22
C ARG A 126 13.67 0.76 -0.54
N LEU A 127 13.70 0.81 -1.87
CA LEU A 127 12.52 0.62 -2.72
C LEU A 127 11.84 -0.71 -2.41
N ALA A 128 12.58 -1.82 -2.42
CA ALA A 128 11.99 -3.14 -2.14
C ALA A 128 11.38 -3.22 -0.73
N ALA A 129 12.10 -2.72 0.29
CA ALA A 129 11.60 -2.69 1.66
C ALA A 129 10.32 -1.84 1.81
N GLN A 130 10.27 -0.68 1.15
CA GLN A 130 9.09 0.19 1.15
C GLN A 130 7.87 -0.48 0.48
N LEU A 131 8.08 -1.15 -0.65
CA LEU A 131 7.02 -1.87 -1.34
C LEU A 131 6.51 -3.06 -0.52
N ILE A 132 7.41 -3.85 0.10
CA ILE A 132 7.02 -4.95 1.00
C ILE A 132 6.20 -4.42 2.19
N THR A 133 6.71 -3.38 2.85
CA THR A 133 6.01 -2.73 3.99
C THR A 133 4.62 -2.26 3.58
N MET A 134 4.46 -1.71 2.38
CA MET A 134 3.16 -1.30 1.86
C MET A 134 2.20 -2.49 1.69
N VAL A 135 2.67 -3.61 1.12
CA VAL A 135 1.85 -4.83 0.96
C VAL A 135 1.42 -5.38 2.32
N GLU A 136 2.35 -5.48 3.26
CA GLU A 136 2.09 -5.94 4.63
C GLU A 136 1.09 -5.03 5.35
N HIS A 137 1.24 -3.72 5.19
CA HIS A 137 0.33 -2.74 5.77
C HIS A 137 -1.09 -2.90 5.21
N VAL A 138 -1.23 -3.09 3.89
CA VAL A 138 -2.52 -3.37 3.25
C VAL A 138 -3.12 -4.69 3.76
N ALA A 139 -2.32 -5.75 3.87
CA ALA A 139 -2.76 -7.04 4.39
C ALA A 139 -3.21 -6.96 5.87
N ALA A 140 -2.47 -6.23 6.71
CA ALA A 140 -2.84 -5.99 8.11
C ALA A 140 -4.21 -5.30 8.24
N HIS A 141 -4.46 -4.27 7.41
CA HIS A 141 -5.75 -3.59 7.39
C HIS A 141 -6.90 -4.50 6.95
N ILE A 142 -6.67 -5.38 5.96
CA ILE A 142 -7.67 -6.36 5.51
C ILE A 142 -7.99 -7.37 6.64
N ARG A 143 -6.97 -7.87 7.36
CA ARG A 143 -7.16 -8.77 8.51
C ARG A 143 -8.01 -8.11 9.59
N LEU A 144 -7.68 -6.87 9.96
CA LEU A 144 -8.43 -6.11 10.97
C LEU A 144 -9.89 -5.87 10.56
N ALA A 145 -10.16 -5.53 9.30
CA ALA A 145 -11.52 -5.36 8.80
C ALA A 145 -12.34 -6.66 8.84
N SER A 146 -11.68 -7.80 8.57
CA SER A 146 -12.31 -9.13 8.59
C SER A 146 -12.71 -9.54 10.00
N LEU A 147 -11.85 -9.26 11.00
CA LEU A 147 -12.13 -9.55 12.42
C LEU A 147 -13.29 -8.71 12.99
N ARG A 148 -13.42 -7.44 12.56
CA ARG A 148 -14.55 -6.60 12.97
C ARG A 148 -15.88 -7.12 12.41
N SER A 149 -15.86 -7.57 11.15
CA SER A 149 -17.05 -8.12 10.49
C SER A 149 -17.56 -9.41 11.14
N THR A 150 -16.66 -10.26 11.66
CA THR A 150 -17.07 -11.49 12.38
C THR A 150 -17.58 -11.21 13.79
N ALA A 151 -17.04 -10.21 14.49
CA ALA A 151 -17.49 -9.81 15.82
C ALA A 151 -18.90 -9.21 15.84
N GLU A 152 -19.32 -8.52 14.77
CA GLU A 152 -20.67 -7.95 14.65
C GLU A 152 -21.76 -9.01 14.35
N LEU A 153 -21.36 -10.23 13.98
CA LEU A 153 -22.26 -11.34 13.62
C LEU A 153 -22.41 -12.38 14.74
N SER A 154 -21.67 -12.25 15.84
CA SER A 154 -21.68 -13.14 17.01
C SER A 154 -22.38 -12.52 18.20
#